data_AF-A0A4R8TKZ4-F1
#
_entry.id   AF-A0A4R8TKZ4-F1
#
_cell.length_a   1.000
_cell.length_b   1.000
_cell.length_c   1.000
_cell.angle_alpha   90.00
_cell.angle_beta   90.00
_cell.angle_gamma   90.00
#
_symmetry.space_group_name_H-M   'P 1'
#
loop_
_entity.id
_entity.type
_entity.pdbx_description
1 polymer ?
#
loop_
_entity_poly.entity_id
_entity_poly.type
_entity_poly.pdbx_seq_one_letter_code
_entity_poly.pdbx_strand_id
1 'polypeptide(L)'
;MWQTVFQTITGQRFCYPLAIHVAQRSLYANVISYPMAIWIVEALELERAGMPLGSFRLIFEGDRSCTEIFQDVVQRDAAWQRATDLCVERGHLPPVSWEMRRWDSRARSLEPVDGGGNWFERPETRYVYLFEEFPQAVDDIRAKNSIISCNFDLGTAWDAEQVALSNKGWTADEWSKAWLDRDQLWYEPSLPSPSWTELLCDNSLDTRLPWTRDDHPDWWDNFPESMIESSV
;
A
#
# COMPACT_ATOMS: atom_id res chain seq x y z
N MET A 1 4.13 0.26 18.01
CA MET A 1 3.32 0.85 16.94
C MET A 1 4.25 1.56 16.00
N TRP A 2 3.88 1.75 14.74
CA TRP A 2 4.60 2.68 13.87
C TRP A 2 4.61 4.05 14.54
N GLN A 3 5.78 4.55 14.94
CA GLN A 3 5.89 5.83 15.65
C GLN A 3 5.62 7.04 14.74
N THR A 4 5.58 6.79 13.43
CA THR A 4 5.25 7.78 12.41
C THR A 4 4.19 7.22 11.47
N VAL A 5 3.14 8.00 11.23
CA VAL A 5 2.18 7.70 10.16
C VAL A 5 2.75 8.22 8.87
N PHE A 6 2.84 7.37 7.86
CA PHE A 6 3.43 7.71 6.56
C PHE A 6 2.66 8.83 5.87
N GLN A 7 3.12 10.07 6.04
CA GLN A 7 2.65 11.20 5.26
C GLN A 7 3.49 11.27 3.98
N THR A 8 2.84 11.16 2.83
CA THR A 8 3.46 11.16 1.49
C THR A 8 3.77 12.58 1.01
N ILE A 9 4.43 13.40 1.83
CA ILE A 9 4.78 14.78 1.46
C ILE A 9 6.23 14.88 0.95
N THR A 10 6.77 13.82 0.36
CA THR A 10 7.98 13.92 -0.47
C THR A 10 7.59 14.46 -1.85
N GLY A 11 7.42 15.77 -1.95
CA GLY A 11 7.65 16.56 -3.18
C GLY A 11 6.67 16.44 -4.36
N GLN A 12 5.68 15.55 -4.35
CA GLN A 12 4.61 15.52 -5.36
C GLN A 12 3.23 15.65 -4.70
N ARG A 13 2.25 16.14 -5.46
CA ARG A 13 0.89 16.55 -5.05
C ARG A 13 0.03 15.38 -4.50
N PHE A 14 0.44 14.75 -3.40
CA PHE A 14 -0.31 13.67 -2.77
C PHE A 14 -1.10 14.21 -1.58
N CYS A 15 -2.33 14.65 -1.86
CA CYS A 15 -3.25 15.23 -0.88
C CYS A 15 -4.11 14.19 -0.15
N TYR A 16 -3.56 13.02 0.18
CA TYR A 16 -4.27 12.09 1.07
C TYR A 16 -3.32 11.64 2.16
N PRO A 17 -3.33 12.30 3.34
CA PRO A 17 -3.01 11.59 4.58
C PRO A 17 -3.72 10.24 4.51
N LEU A 18 -2.99 9.16 4.79
CA LEU A 18 -3.49 7.79 4.93
C LEU A 18 -4.97 7.84 5.27
N ALA A 19 -5.83 7.25 4.42
CA ALA A 19 -7.28 7.26 4.60
C ALA A 19 -7.65 6.50 5.88
N ILE A 20 -7.39 7.13 7.03
CA ILE A 20 -7.99 6.78 8.29
C ILE A 20 -9.45 7.07 8.04
N HIS A 21 -10.25 6.02 8.08
CA HIS A 21 -11.67 6.18 8.08
C HIS A 21 -12.04 6.92 9.37
N VAL A 22 -12.24 8.24 9.30
CA VAL A 22 -12.38 9.09 10.48
C VAL A 22 -13.55 8.65 11.36
N ALA A 23 -14.57 8.01 10.79
CA ALA A 23 -15.67 7.42 11.54
C ALA A 23 -15.29 6.13 12.30
N GLN A 24 -14.31 5.35 11.84
CA GLN A 24 -13.90 4.09 12.47
C GLN A 24 -12.60 4.21 13.29
N ARG A 25 -11.78 5.25 13.06
CA ARG A 25 -10.45 5.46 13.68
C ARG A 25 -9.43 4.35 13.40
N SER A 26 -9.75 3.45 12.48
CA SER A 26 -8.91 2.32 12.06
C SER A 26 -8.11 2.64 10.81
N LEU A 27 -7.01 1.92 10.61
CA LEU A 27 -6.20 1.97 9.41
C LEU A 27 -6.69 0.93 8.39
N TYR A 28 -7.07 1.36 7.20
CA TYR A 28 -7.53 0.46 6.13
C TYR A 28 -6.37 -0.28 5.48
N ALA A 29 -6.42 -1.62 5.43
CA ALA A 29 -5.34 -2.48 4.93
C ALA A 29 -4.91 -2.11 3.49
N ASN A 30 -5.89 -1.90 2.60
CA ASN A 30 -5.61 -1.64 1.19
C ASN A 30 -4.85 -0.32 0.97
N VAL A 31 -4.73 0.59 1.94
CA VAL A 31 -3.96 1.84 1.78
C VAL A 31 -2.55 1.81 2.36
N ILE A 32 -2.12 0.73 3.00
CA ILE A 32 -0.86 0.71 3.76
C ILE A 32 0.38 0.50 2.86
N SER A 33 0.33 -0.46 1.94
CA SER A 33 1.53 -0.85 1.17
C SER A 33 2.04 0.24 0.25
N TYR A 34 1.16 1.08 -0.27
CA TYR A 34 1.54 2.14 -1.20
C TYR A 34 2.43 3.24 -0.59
N PRO A 35 2.07 3.92 0.52
CA PRO A 35 2.97 4.87 1.14
C PRO A 35 4.27 4.19 1.58
N MET A 36 4.21 2.96 2.11
CA MET A 36 5.42 2.20 2.41
C MET A 36 6.32 1.99 1.20
N ALA A 37 5.74 1.64 0.05
CA ALA A 37 6.48 1.40 -1.17
C ALA A 37 7.18 2.69 -1.68
N ILE A 38 6.55 3.87 -1.51
CA ILE A 38 7.21 5.16 -1.80
C ILE A 38 8.48 5.31 -0.95
N TRP A 39 8.37 5.19 0.38
CA TRP A 39 9.53 5.33 1.27
C TRP A 39 10.62 4.28 0.97
N ILE A 40 10.22 3.06 0.62
CA ILE A 40 11.15 1.99 0.25
C ILE A 40 11.91 2.35 -1.03
N VAL A 41 11.19 2.66 -2.11
CA VAL A 41 11.81 2.93 -3.42
C VAL A 41 12.63 4.22 -3.38
N GLU A 42 12.14 5.28 -2.74
CA GLU A 42 12.88 6.52 -2.58
C GLU A 42 14.18 6.31 -1.80
N ALA A 43 14.14 5.55 -0.69
CA ALA A 43 15.33 5.26 0.09
C ALA A 43 16.38 4.51 -0.75
N LEU A 44 15.96 3.51 -1.53
CA LEU A 44 16.85 2.73 -2.40
C LEU A 44 17.50 3.57 -3.51
N GLU A 45 16.81 4.62 -3.99
CA GLU A 45 17.33 5.51 -5.02
C GLU A 45 18.34 6.55 -4.50
N LEU A 46 18.47 6.77 -3.19
CA LEU A 46 19.35 7.81 -2.63
C LEU A 46 20.82 7.63 -3.03
N GLU A 47 21.33 6.40 -3.02
CA GLU A 47 22.73 6.14 -3.44
C GLU A 47 22.92 6.47 -4.93
N ARG A 48 21.96 6.10 -5.77
CA ARG A 48 21.98 6.39 -7.22
C ARG A 48 21.85 7.88 -7.49
N ALA A 49 21.17 8.62 -6.62
CA ALA A 49 21.09 10.08 -6.63
C ALA A 49 22.38 10.78 -6.13
N GLY A 50 23.41 10.02 -5.72
CA GLY A 50 24.73 10.55 -5.33
C GLY A 50 24.95 10.65 -3.82
N MET A 51 24.05 10.10 -2.99
CA MET A 51 24.27 10.00 -1.55
C MET A 51 25.40 8.99 -1.25
N PRO A 52 26.39 9.31 -0.40
CA PRO A 52 27.48 8.38 -0.09
C PRO A 52 26.99 7.06 0.52
N LEU A 53 27.61 5.94 0.11
CA LEU A 53 27.28 4.62 0.65
C LEU A 53 27.38 4.61 2.18
N GLY A 54 26.33 4.09 2.84
CA GLY A 54 26.26 3.98 4.30
C GLY A 54 25.98 5.27 5.06
N SER A 55 25.78 6.41 4.38
CA SER A 55 25.42 7.68 5.02
C SER A 55 23.93 7.79 5.39
N PHE A 56 23.08 6.89 4.90
CA PHE A 56 21.66 6.84 5.19
C PHE A 56 21.20 5.42 5.51
N ARG A 57 20.21 5.31 6.39
CA ARG A 57 19.50 4.08 6.73
C ARG A 57 18.06 4.44 7.06
N LEU A 58 17.11 3.69 6.51
CA LEU A 58 15.70 3.79 6.88
C LEU A 58 15.37 2.67 7.88
N ILE A 59 14.73 3.03 8.99
CA ILE A 59 14.28 2.07 9.99
C ILE A 59 12.77 2.21 10.17
N PHE A 60 12.05 1.13 9.89
CA PHE A 60 10.65 1.02 10.23
C PHE A 60 10.53 0.52 11.68
N GLU A 61 10.21 1.44 12.57
CA GLU A 61 10.05 1.15 13.99
C GLU A 61 8.59 0.84 14.33
N GLY A 62 8.34 -0.26 15.03
CA GLY A 62 7.02 -0.80 15.29
C GLY A 62 6.94 -1.66 16.55
N ASP A 63 5.74 -2.13 16.87
CA ASP A 63 5.49 -3.19 17.87
C ASP A 63 4.95 -4.45 17.18
N ARG A 64 4.37 -5.37 17.96
CA ARG A 64 3.78 -6.61 17.44
C ARG A 64 2.67 -6.36 16.41
N SER A 65 1.89 -5.30 16.54
CA SER A 65 0.84 -4.96 15.57
C SER A 65 1.46 -4.63 14.19
N CYS A 66 2.70 -4.12 14.18
CA CYS A 66 3.46 -3.85 12.96
C CYS A 66 3.94 -5.12 12.27
N THR A 67 4.27 -6.17 13.03
CA THR A 67 4.57 -7.50 12.48
C THR A 67 3.39 -8.05 11.69
N GLU A 68 2.18 -7.99 12.26
CA GLU A 68 0.95 -8.47 11.63
C GLU A 68 0.63 -7.65 10.36
N ILE A 69 0.63 -6.32 10.46
CA ILE A 69 0.44 -5.43 9.29
C ILE A 69 1.46 -5.72 8.19
N PHE A 70 2.74 -5.86 8.54
CA PHE A 70 3.78 -6.07 7.54
C PHE A 70 3.64 -7.44 6.87
N GLN A 71 3.24 -8.48 7.60
CA GLN A 71 2.99 -9.81 7.05
C GLN A 71 1.75 -9.85 6.16
N ASP A 72 0.61 -9.39 6.68
CA ASP A 72 -0.71 -9.58 6.07
C ASP A 72 -0.97 -8.59 4.93
N VAL A 73 -0.26 -7.45 4.95
CA VAL A 73 -0.48 -6.37 3.99
C VAL A 73 0.72 -6.20 3.08
N VAL A 74 1.88 -5.83 3.63
CA VAL A 74 3.06 -5.44 2.83
C VAL A 74 3.65 -6.64 2.08
N GLN A 75 3.92 -7.73 2.80
CA GLN A 75 4.45 -8.95 2.18
C GLN A 75 3.43 -9.62 1.27
N ARG A 76 2.16 -9.65 1.67
CA ARG A 76 1.08 -10.15 0.82
C ARG A 76 1.05 -9.38 -0.50
N ASP A 77 1.10 -8.05 -0.46
CA ASP A 77 1.03 -7.23 -1.66
C ASP A 77 2.25 -7.41 -2.57
N ALA A 78 3.44 -7.48 -1.98
CA ALA A 78 4.67 -7.81 -2.70
C ALA A 78 4.58 -9.17 -3.39
N ALA A 79 4.09 -10.20 -2.69
CA ALA A 79 3.92 -11.54 -3.25
C ALA A 79 2.83 -11.59 -4.33
N TRP A 80 1.73 -10.86 -4.17
CA TRP A 80 0.68 -10.76 -5.18
C TRP A 80 1.21 -10.08 -6.45
N GLN A 81 1.95 -8.99 -6.32
CA GLN A 81 2.58 -8.34 -7.48
C GLN A 81 3.55 -9.30 -8.16
N ARG A 82 4.45 -9.95 -7.40
CA ARG A 82 5.39 -10.93 -7.95
C ARG A 82 4.68 -12.11 -8.63
N ALA A 83 3.58 -12.59 -8.05
CA ALA A 83 2.78 -13.65 -8.63
C ALA A 83 2.16 -13.22 -9.98
N THR A 84 1.65 -11.99 -10.06
CA THR A 84 1.15 -11.45 -11.34
C THR A 84 2.25 -11.30 -12.38
N ASP A 85 3.47 -10.90 -11.98
CA ASP A 85 4.62 -10.83 -12.88
C ASP A 85 5.01 -12.21 -13.40
N LEU A 86 5.05 -13.23 -12.53
CA LEU A 86 5.27 -14.62 -12.93
C LEU A 86 4.21 -15.11 -13.92
N CYS A 87 2.94 -14.76 -13.71
CA CYS A 87 1.87 -15.08 -14.67
C CYS A 87 2.07 -14.37 -16.02
N VAL A 88 2.58 -13.15 -16.05
CA VAL A 88 2.94 -12.44 -17.28
C VAL A 88 4.13 -13.11 -17.98
N GLU A 89 5.20 -13.40 -17.25
CA GLU A 89 6.41 -14.07 -17.76
C GLU A 89 6.07 -15.44 -18.38
N ARG A 90 5.09 -16.15 -17.81
CA ARG A 90 4.59 -17.46 -18.29
C ARG A 90 3.54 -17.35 -19.40
N GLY A 91 3.13 -16.14 -19.79
CA GLY A 91 2.12 -15.92 -20.83
C GLY A 91 0.69 -16.25 -20.40
N HIS A 92 0.40 -16.30 -19.10
CA HIS A 92 -0.95 -16.48 -18.55
C HIS A 92 -1.72 -15.16 -18.43
N LEU A 93 -1.02 -14.04 -18.27
CA LEU A 93 -1.59 -12.69 -18.25
C LEU A 93 -0.93 -11.83 -19.34
N PRO A 94 -1.64 -10.84 -19.90
CA PRO A 94 -1.02 -9.87 -20.81
C PRO A 94 0.01 -9.02 -20.05
N PRO A 95 1.05 -8.51 -20.72
CA PRO A 95 2.04 -7.66 -20.07
C PRO A 95 1.42 -6.35 -19.60
N VAL A 96 1.88 -5.87 -18.43
CA VAL A 96 1.58 -4.52 -17.95
C VAL A 96 2.33 -3.51 -18.83
N SER A 97 1.65 -2.44 -19.26
CA SER A 97 2.25 -1.40 -20.10
C SER A 97 3.41 -0.71 -19.38
N TRP A 98 4.38 -0.19 -20.14
CA TRP A 98 5.52 0.54 -19.58
C TRP A 98 5.06 1.75 -18.76
N GLU A 99 4.01 2.44 -19.22
CA GLU A 99 3.41 3.57 -18.54
C GLU A 99 2.96 3.12 -17.17
N MET A 100 2.13 2.08 -17.09
CA MET A 100 1.60 1.61 -15.82
C MET A 100 2.67 1.12 -14.83
N ARG A 101 3.82 0.63 -15.31
CA ARG A 101 4.92 0.20 -14.43
C ARG A 101 5.66 1.34 -13.74
N ARG A 102 5.70 2.52 -14.36
CA ARG A 102 6.33 3.73 -13.81
C ARG A 102 5.32 4.77 -13.33
N TRP A 103 4.09 4.65 -13.77
CA TRP A 103 3.02 5.56 -13.43
C TRP A 103 2.48 5.14 -12.08
N ASP A 104 2.33 6.14 -11.22
CA ASP A 104 1.69 5.96 -9.94
C ASP A 104 0.22 5.58 -10.13
N SER A 105 -0.03 4.27 -10.09
CA SER A 105 -1.32 3.66 -10.37
C SER A 105 -2.39 4.13 -9.38
N ARG A 106 -2.00 4.57 -8.18
CA ARG A 106 -2.92 5.14 -7.17
C ARG A 106 -3.08 6.65 -7.29
N ALA A 107 -2.10 7.39 -7.79
CA ALA A 107 -2.30 8.79 -8.19
C ALA A 107 -3.41 8.92 -9.23
N ARG A 108 -3.54 7.93 -10.13
CA ARG A 108 -4.58 7.91 -11.18
C ARG A 108 -5.99 7.81 -10.60
N SER A 109 -6.21 7.11 -9.50
CA SER A 109 -7.52 7.03 -8.82
C SER A 109 -7.95 8.36 -8.17
N LEU A 110 -7.06 9.36 -8.14
CA LEU A 110 -7.19 10.57 -7.35
C LEU A 110 -7.14 11.86 -8.20
N GLU A 111 -6.89 11.75 -9.52
CA GLU A 111 -7.13 12.86 -10.42
C GLU A 111 -8.64 12.99 -10.68
N PRO A 112 -9.25 14.19 -10.53
CA PRO A 112 -10.62 14.38 -10.96
C PRO A 112 -10.69 14.17 -12.48
N VAL A 113 -11.31 13.08 -12.91
CA VAL A 113 -11.66 12.93 -14.33
C VAL A 113 -12.84 13.83 -14.57
N ASP A 114 -12.69 14.76 -15.51
CA ASP A 114 -13.76 15.62 -16.06
C ASP A 114 -14.86 14.82 -16.82
N GLY A 115 -15.20 13.61 -16.35
CA GLY A 115 -16.15 12.70 -16.96
C GLY A 115 -16.30 11.46 -16.09
N GLY A 116 -17.39 11.38 -15.33
CA GLY A 116 -17.68 10.37 -14.30
C GLY A 116 -17.71 8.91 -14.78
N GLY A 117 -16.55 8.37 -15.13
CA GLY A 117 -16.32 6.96 -15.36
C GLY A 117 -15.86 6.29 -14.06
N ASN A 118 -16.48 5.17 -13.74
CA ASN A 118 -16.16 4.36 -12.56
C ASN A 118 -14.72 3.81 -12.66
N TRP A 119 -13.88 4.12 -11.67
CA TRP A 119 -12.48 3.68 -11.62
C TRP A 119 -12.32 2.17 -11.56
N PHE A 120 -13.32 1.47 -11.01
CA PHE A 120 -13.38 0.02 -10.90
C PHE A 120 -13.62 -0.70 -12.25
N GLU A 121 -13.99 0.04 -13.29
CA GLU A 121 -14.37 -0.53 -14.59
C GLU A 121 -13.28 -0.38 -15.67
N ARG A 122 -12.12 0.18 -15.33
CA ARG A 122 -11.01 0.28 -16.29
C ARG A 122 -10.25 -1.05 -16.35
N PRO A 123 -10.23 -1.76 -17.49
CA PRO A 123 -9.52 -3.03 -17.65
C PRO A 123 -7.99 -2.91 -17.46
N GLU A 124 -7.50 -1.67 -17.46
CA GLU A 124 -6.09 -1.32 -17.38
C GLU A 124 -5.59 -1.15 -15.94
N THR A 125 -6.47 -1.00 -14.94
CA THR A 125 -6.05 -0.76 -13.54
C THR A 125 -5.87 -2.06 -12.78
N ARG A 126 -4.65 -2.62 -12.83
CA ARG A 126 -4.22 -3.64 -11.85
C ARG A 126 -3.86 -2.97 -10.52
N TYR A 127 -4.78 -3.00 -9.56
CA TYR A 127 -4.54 -2.51 -8.19
C TYR A 127 -3.39 -3.23 -7.47
N VAL A 128 -2.97 -4.37 -8.01
CA VAL A 128 -1.88 -5.20 -7.49
C VAL A 128 -0.48 -4.58 -7.73
N TYR A 129 -0.35 -3.65 -8.67
CA TYR A 129 0.96 -3.09 -9.04
C TYR A 129 1.25 -1.79 -8.30
N LEU A 130 2.29 -1.80 -7.45
CA LEU A 130 2.77 -0.63 -6.68
C LEU A 130 3.96 0.03 -7.38
N PHE A 131 5.13 -0.62 -7.34
CA PHE A 131 6.35 -0.17 -8.01
C PHE A 131 7.14 -1.38 -8.50
N GLU A 132 7.89 -1.22 -9.60
CA GLU A 132 8.66 -2.32 -10.22
C GLU A 132 9.62 -3.00 -9.24
N GLU A 133 10.28 -2.22 -8.39
CA GLU A 133 11.29 -2.70 -7.45
C GLU A 133 10.70 -3.19 -6.11
N PHE A 134 9.40 -2.95 -5.87
CA PHE A 134 8.79 -3.19 -4.56
C PHE A 134 8.87 -4.65 -4.09
N PRO A 135 8.53 -5.67 -4.91
CA PRO A 135 8.60 -7.05 -4.44
C PRO A 135 10.02 -7.48 -4.05
N GLN A 136 11.01 -7.14 -4.88
CA GLN A 136 12.41 -7.47 -4.59
C GLN A 136 12.92 -6.71 -3.37
N ALA A 137 12.54 -5.44 -3.21
CA ALA A 137 12.91 -4.65 -2.04
C ALA A 137 12.38 -5.26 -0.73
N VAL A 138 11.15 -5.78 -0.72
CA VAL A 138 10.57 -6.45 0.45
C VAL A 138 11.35 -7.74 0.78
N ASP A 139 11.75 -8.51 -0.22
CA ASP A 139 12.59 -9.70 -0.01
C ASP A 139 13.98 -9.34 0.53
N ASP A 140 14.60 -8.27 0.03
CA ASP A 140 15.92 -7.81 0.49
C ASP A 140 15.87 -7.28 1.93
N ILE A 141 14.79 -6.58 2.31
CA ILE A 141 14.52 -6.16 3.70
C ILE A 141 14.45 -7.39 4.61
N ARG A 142 13.73 -8.45 4.19
CA ARG A 142 13.60 -9.70 4.96
C ARG A 142 14.92 -10.45 5.07
N ALA A 143 15.69 -10.50 3.99
CA ALA A 143 17.02 -11.10 3.95
C ALA A 143 18.08 -10.29 4.74
N LYS A 144 17.72 -9.12 5.28
CA LYS A 144 18.63 -8.17 5.93
C LYS A 144 19.77 -7.71 5.02
N ASN A 145 19.48 -7.62 3.72
CA ASN A 145 20.39 -7.19 2.67
C ASN A 145 19.97 -5.84 2.06
N SER A 146 19.38 -4.97 2.88
CA SER A 146 18.90 -3.65 2.46
C SER A 146 19.40 -2.56 3.42
N ILE A 147 19.48 -1.33 2.92
CA ILE A 147 19.64 -0.12 3.76
C ILE A 147 18.38 0.18 4.58
N ILE A 148 17.29 -0.53 4.30
CA ILE A 148 16.03 -0.46 5.01
C ILE A 148 15.97 -1.64 5.98
N SER A 149 15.53 -1.40 7.21
CA SER A 149 15.39 -2.44 8.24
C SER A 149 14.14 -2.21 9.10
N CYS A 150 13.64 -3.27 9.72
CA CYS A 150 12.55 -3.20 10.69
C CYS A 150 13.06 -3.60 12.08
N ASN A 151 12.53 -2.98 13.14
CA ASN A 151 12.85 -3.37 14.52
C ASN A 151 11.89 -4.46 15.08
N PHE A 152 10.89 -4.85 14.31
CA PHE A 152 9.91 -5.88 14.61
C PHE A 152 10.13 -7.13 13.75
N ASP A 153 9.55 -8.26 14.14
CA ASP A 153 9.67 -9.50 13.37
C ASP A 153 8.89 -9.40 12.06
N LEU A 154 9.49 -9.89 10.97
CA LEU A 154 8.85 -9.94 9.65
C LEU A 154 8.19 -11.31 9.41
N GLY A 155 8.50 -12.32 10.23
CA GLY A 155 8.00 -13.69 10.11
C GLY A 155 8.06 -14.31 8.70
N THR A 156 7.06 -15.12 8.38
CA THR A 156 7.11 -16.04 7.23
C THR A 156 6.78 -15.34 5.92
N ALA A 157 7.56 -15.64 4.88
CA ALA A 157 7.36 -15.11 3.54
C ALA A 157 6.05 -15.63 2.95
N TRP A 158 5.37 -14.79 2.19
CA TRP A 158 4.37 -15.26 1.24
C TRP A 158 5.05 -15.91 0.04
N ASP A 159 4.58 -17.09 -0.35
CA ASP A 159 5.10 -17.81 -1.51
C ASP A 159 4.40 -17.31 -2.78
N ALA A 160 5.06 -16.38 -3.48
CA ALA A 160 4.55 -15.83 -4.74
C ALA A 160 4.35 -16.89 -5.83
N GLU A 161 5.15 -17.96 -5.84
CA GLU A 161 4.98 -19.07 -6.78
C GLU A 161 3.72 -19.86 -6.48
N GLN A 162 3.48 -20.16 -5.20
CA GLN A 162 2.24 -20.82 -4.77
C GLN A 162 1.01 -19.94 -5.08
N VAL A 163 1.09 -18.63 -4.87
CA VAL A 163 0.01 -17.68 -5.21
C VAL A 163 -0.24 -17.68 -6.72
N ALA A 164 0.80 -17.62 -7.56
CA ALA A 164 0.68 -17.67 -9.02
C ALA A 164 0.09 -18.99 -9.52
N LEU A 165 0.47 -20.11 -8.91
CA LEU A 165 -0.04 -21.45 -9.25
C LEU A 165 -1.50 -21.62 -8.87
N SER A 166 -1.88 -21.18 -7.67
CA SER A 166 -3.24 -21.33 -7.13
C SER A 166 -4.27 -20.53 -7.94
N ASN A 167 -3.84 -19.39 -8.48
CA ASN A 167 -4.69 -18.47 -9.24
C ASN A 167 -4.40 -18.55 -10.76
N LYS A 168 -3.86 -19.68 -11.21
CA LYS A 168 -3.53 -19.89 -12.62
C LYS A 168 -4.81 -19.84 -13.47
N GLY A 169 -4.81 -18.96 -14.47
CA GLY A 169 -5.93 -18.79 -15.41
C GLY A 169 -6.92 -17.69 -15.02
N TRP A 170 -6.73 -17.05 -13.86
CA TRP A 170 -7.47 -15.85 -13.51
C TRP A 170 -7.16 -14.70 -14.47
N THR A 171 -8.20 -13.92 -14.75
CA THR A 171 -8.15 -12.65 -15.47
C THR A 171 -7.53 -11.54 -14.59
N ALA A 172 -7.07 -10.46 -15.22
CA ALA A 172 -6.52 -9.31 -14.48
C ALA A 172 -7.54 -8.70 -13.48
N ASP A 173 -8.83 -8.74 -13.81
CA ASP A 173 -9.91 -8.25 -12.94
C ASP A 173 -10.12 -9.14 -11.72
N GLU A 174 -10.05 -10.46 -11.89
CA GLU A 174 -10.14 -11.43 -10.77
C GLU A 174 -8.96 -11.24 -9.80
N TRP A 175 -7.74 -11.09 -10.32
CA TRP A 175 -6.57 -10.73 -9.51
C TRP A 175 -6.77 -9.43 -8.73
N SER A 176 -7.32 -8.41 -9.38
CA SER A 176 -7.55 -7.10 -8.78
C SER A 176 -8.63 -7.13 -7.70
N LYS A 177 -9.73 -7.85 -7.93
CA LYS A 177 -10.80 -8.06 -6.93
C LYS A 177 -10.30 -8.85 -5.73
N ALA A 178 -9.61 -9.96 -5.96
CA ALA A 178 -9.07 -10.78 -4.88
C ALA A 178 -7.93 -10.10 -4.11
N TRP A 179 -7.23 -9.14 -4.72
CA TRP A 179 -6.25 -8.33 -4.01
C TRP A 179 -6.93 -7.38 -3.02
N LEU A 180 -8.06 -6.77 -3.40
CA LEU A 180 -8.88 -5.92 -2.54
C LEU A 180 -9.59 -6.70 -1.43
N ASP A 181 -9.98 -7.94 -1.71
CA ASP A 181 -10.60 -8.87 -0.77
C ASP A 181 -9.56 -9.46 0.18
N ARG A 182 -9.66 -9.14 1.48
CA ARG A 182 -8.72 -9.56 2.52
C ARG A 182 -9.46 -9.99 3.76
N ASP A 183 -8.87 -10.95 4.47
CA ASP A 183 -9.40 -11.43 5.75
C ASP A 183 -9.44 -10.32 6.81
N GLN A 184 -8.37 -9.52 6.89
CA GLN A 184 -8.28 -8.37 7.81
C GLN A 184 -8.28 -7.07 7.00
N LEU A 185 -9.39 -6.33 7.07
CA LEU A 185 -9.54 -5.05 6.36
C LEU A 185 -9.08 -3.85 7.18
N TRP A 186 -9.11 -3.94 8.51
CA TRP A 186 -8.93 -2.79 9.39
C TRP A 186 -7.96 -3.11 10.53
N TYR A 187 -7.01 -2.21 10.79
CA TYR A 187 -6.05 -2.36 11.88
C TYR A 187 -6.24 -1.28 12.93
N GLU A 188 -6.39 -1.72 14.17
CA GLU A 188 -6.48 -0.83 15.33
C GLU A 188 -5.13 -0.67 16.02
N PRO A 189 -4.87 0.52 16.58
CA PRO A 189 -3.72 0.71 17.42
C PRO A 189 -3.85 -0.10 18.73
N SER A 190 -2.83 -0.88 19.11
CA SER A 190 -2.77 -1.58 20.38
C SER A 190 -2.51 -0.63 21.56
N LEU A 191 -3.29 -0.73 22.64
CA LEU A 191 -3.05 0.02 23.88
C LEU A 191 -1.67 -0.35 24.48
N PRO A 192 -0.91 0.61 25.04
CA PRO A 192 -1.27 1.99 25.38
C PRO A 192 -0.93 3.02 24.29
N SER A 193 -0.71 2.60 23.04
CA SER A 193 -0.32 3.54 21.99
C SER A 193 -1.46 4.52 21.62
N PRO A 194 -1.12 5.71 21.10
CA PRO A 194 -2.11 6.68 20.63
C PRO A 194 -2.95 6.13 19.47
N SER A 195 -4.14 6.69 19.30
CA SER A 195 -4.99 6.41 18.14
C SER A 195 -4.31 6.83 16.83
N TRP A 196 -4.72 6.25 15.71
CA TRP A 196 -4.18 6.64 14.39
C TRP A 196 -4.42 8.12 14.09
N THR A 197 -5.52 8.70 14.58
CA THR A 197 -5.80 10.13 14.47
C THR A 197 -4.79 10.97 15.24
N GLU A 198 -4.47 10.59 16.48
CA GLU A 198 -3.46 11.28 17.29
C GLU A 198 -2.08 11.20 16.62
N LEU A 199 -1.69 10.02 16.13
CA LEU A 199 -0.43 9.86 15.40
C LEU A 199 -0.38 10.66 14.10
N LEU A 200 -1.49 10.82 13.37
CA LEU A 200 -1.53 11.67 12.18
C LEU A 200 -1.35 13.14 12.52
N CYS A 201 -2.04 13.61 13.56
CA CYS A 201 -1.93 14.99 14.04
C CYS A 201 -0.49 15.31 14.46
N ASP A 202 0.14 14.41 15.21
CA ASP A 202 1.52 14.58 15.70
C ASP A 202 2.56 14.64 14.57
N ASN A 203 2.32 13.94 13.45
CA ASN A 203 3.25 13.91 12.31
C ASN A 203 2.98 14.99 11.26
N SER A 204 1.87 15.73 11.37
CA SER A 204 1.54 16.79 10.43
C SER A 204 2.32 18.08 10.73
N LEU A 205 3.12 18.55 9.77
CA LEU A 205 3.60 19.94 9.78
C LEU A 205 2.48 20.94 9.48
N ASP A 206 1.35 20.44 8.98
CA ASP A 206 0.20 21.20 8.50
C ASP A 206 -1.00 20.88 9.41
N THR A 207 -1.58 21.88 10.07
CA THR A 207 -2.70 21.77 11.04
C THR A 207 -4.04 21.31 10.43
N ARG A 208 -4.02 20.72 9.23
CA ARG A 208 -5.20 20.19 8.58
C ARG A 208 -5.47 18.78 9.12
N LEU A 209 -6.55 18.69 9.89
CA LEU A 209 -7.07 17.42 10.39
C LEU A 209 -7.29 16.42 9.23
N PRO A 210 -7.22 15.10 9.49
CA PRO A 210 -7.64 14.09 8.52
C PRO A 210 -9.07 14.38 8.05
N TRP A 211 -9.28 14.28 6.74
CA TRP A 211 -10.55 14.58 6.08
C TRP A 211 -11.75 13.94 6.78
N THR A 212 -12.72 14.74 7.17
CA THR A 212 -13.98 14.26 7.73
C THR A 212 -14.96 13.90 6.60
N ARG A 213 -15.97 13.07 6.90
CA ARG A 213 -17.02 12.71 5.93
C ARG A 213 -17.72 13.93 5.33
N ASP A 214 -17.75 15.04 6.07
CA ASP A 214 -18.39 16.29 5.68
C ASP A 214 -17.58 17.08 4.62
N ASP A 215 -16.29 16.76 4.43
CA ASP A 215 -15.42 17.48 3.50
C ASP A 215 -15.61 17.01 2.04
N HIS A 216 -16.10 15.79 1.80
CA HIS A 216 -16.40 15.24 0.47
C HIS A 216 -17.46 14.12 0.54
N PRO A 217 -18.78 14.45 0.50
CA PRO A 217 -19.87 13.47 0.59
C PRO A 217 -19.91 12.49 -0.59
N ASP A 218 -19.61 12.97 -1.81
CA ASP A 218 -19.75 12.21 -3.07
C ASP A 218 -18.79 11.02 -3.21
N TRP A 219 -17.75 10.97 -2.37
CA TRP A 219 -16.78 9.88 -2.33
C TRP A 219 -17.29 8.66 -1.59
N TRP A 220 -18.13 8.85 -0.57
CA TRP A 220 -18.67 7.78 0.28
C TRP A 220 -19.71 6.94 -0.45
N ASP A 221 -20.45 7.55 -1.36
CA ASP A 221 -21.54 6.92 -2.10
C ASP A 221 -21.06 6.02 -3.26
N ASN A 222 -19.76 6.05 -3.58
CA ASN A 222 -19.16 5.27 -4.68
C ASN A 222 -18.38 4.03 -4.22
N PHE A 223 -18.35 3.74 -2.91
CA PHE A 223 -17.85 2.45 -2.44
C PHE A 223 -18.92 1.37 -2.63
N PRO A 224 -18.53 0.12 -2.94
CA PRO A 224 -19.48 -1.00 -2.98
C PRO A 224 -20.26 -1.07 -1.67
N GLU A 225 -21.58 -1.27 -1.71
CA GLU A 225 -22.44 -1.37 -0.50
C GLU A 225 -21.93 -2.42 0.50
N SER A 226 -21.18 -3.43 0.04
CA SER A 226 -20.52 -4.42 0.90
C SER A 226 -19.44 -3.83 1.84
N MET A 227 -18.94 -2.62 1.58
CA MET A 227 -18.07 -1.87 2.48
C MET A 227 -18.83 -0.93 3.44
N ILE A 228 -20.12 -0.70 3.19
CA ILE A 228 -21.00 0.15 4.00
C ILE A 228 -21.83 -0.70 4.98
N GLU A 229 -22.20 -1.93 4.60
CA GLU A 229 -23.17 -2.75 5.35
C GLU A 229 -22.58 -3.56 6.53
N SER A 230 -21.28 -3.59 6.77
CA SER A 230 -20.72 -4.19 8.00
C SER A 230 -20.82 -3.25 9.22
N SER A 231 -21.76 -2.30 9.20
CA SER A 231 -21.89 -1.19 10.16
C SER A 231 -23.04 -1.34 11.16
N VAL A 232 -23.51 -2.56 11.45
CA VAL A 232 -24.45 -2.81 12.56
C VAL A 232 -23.86 -3.78 13.56
#